data_AF-A0A7C5BF52-F1
#
_entry.id   AF-A0A7C5BF52-F1
#
_cell.length_a   1.000
_cell.length_b   1.000
_cell.length_c   1.000
_cell.angle_alpha   90.00
_cell.angle_beta   90.00
_cell.angle_gamma   90.00
#
_symmetry.space_group_name_H-M   'P 1'
#
loop_
_entity.id
_entity.type
_entity.pdbx_description
1 polymer ?
#
loop_
_entity_poly.entity_id
_entity_poly.type
_entity_poly.pdbx_seq_one_letter_code
_entity_poly.pdbx_strand_id
1 'polypeptide(L)'
;MKKNILSITLFITVFILLFLLQLFLQKGTVLELNTNSSTLHPKLYFKTFQDKYYSEKSSVESHINRVGHRKYYFDLTNFEKLRYVRIDPDTLPVNATIYSIAIIDRGWFHTSYNLLNLEKLRAANQIEIVKRTQRSVSFKAAGGDPFFEAPVDLKYLYTKRDYHIEPLLIALIGTLIVVFLYNIYRNYEHSQVLYAKLILYTLFFSFTIFKVDYYKEHVHFGYPPDEYAHLSYVEYVHNNHAVLPNFHEMKMFNDKSRYNYLSHPPLYYEILNLVYNDKIRVKDNFVAFRDLSSLLFLLAFALILYIAFSAKLSILGDFVFLSIVTAVPMFAYGGASISNDTLSILAVAIFSLGFMRLLKREYSFSTYLLLAIGILLAYFSK
;
A
#
# COMPACT_ATOMS: atom_id res chain seq x y z
N MET A 1 21.02 -25.46 -28.79
CA MET A 1 20.71 -24.22 -28.01
C MET A 1 19.38 -23.56 -28.37
N LYS A 2 19.04 -23.30 -29.65
CA LYS A 2 17.78 -22.59 -30.02
C LYS A 2 16.48 -23.23 -29.46
N LYS A 3 16.38 -24.57 -29.37
CA LYS A 3 15.20 -25.26 -28.83
C LYS A 3 14.93 -24.97 -27.34
N ASN A 4 15.95 -24.79 -26.52
CA ASN A 4 15.78 -24.60 -25.07
C ASN A 4 15.27 -23.20 -24.72
N ILE A 5 15.58 -22.20 -25.55
CA ILE A 5 15.19 -20.80 -25.30
C ILE A 5 13.70 -20.60 -25.62
N LEU A 6 13.19 -21.22 -26.68
CA LEU A 6 11.75 -21.19 -26.98
C LEU A 6 10.93 -21.76 -25.82
N SER A 7 11.40 -22.86 -25.21
CA SER A 7 10.78 -23.46 -24.03
C SER A 7 10.83 -22.54 -22.80
N ILE A 8 11.93 -21.82 -22.57
CA ILE A 8 12.06 -20.87 -21.45
C ILE A 8 11.13 -19.68 -21.65
N THR A 9 11.11 -19.08 -22.84
CA THR A 9 10.23 -17.94 -23.14
C THR A 9 8.75 -18.34 -23.05
N LEU A 10 8.40 -19.52 -23.56
CA LEU A 10 7.04 -20.06 -23.45
C LEU A 10 6.67 -20.28 -21.98
N PHE A 11 7.56 -20.86 -21.17
CA PHE A 11 7.34 -21.08 -19.75
C PHE A 11 7.12 -19.76 -19.00
N ILE A 12 7.97 -18.75 -19.21
CA ILE A 12 7.81 -17.41 -18.60
C ILE A 12 6.48 -16.79 -19.01
N THR A 13 6.10 -16.91 -20.29
CA THR A 13 4.83 -16.36 -20.80
C THR A 13 3.62 -17.03 -20.17
N VAL A 14 3.61 -18.37 -20.09
CA VAL A 14 2.55 -19.14 -19.43
C VAL A 14 2.49 -18.81 -17.95
N PHE A 15 3.63 -18.69 -17.28
CA PHE A 15 3.69 -18.32 -15.87
C PHE A 15 3.10 -16.92 -15.62
N ILE A 16 3.46 -15.93 -16.44
CA ILE A 16 2.89 -14.57 -16.35
C ILE A 16 1.38 -14.61 -16.58
N LEU A 17 0.90 -15.36 -17.58
CA LEU A 17 -0.53 -15.49 -17.86
C LEU A 17 -1.29 -16.12 -16.70
N LEU A 18 -0.76 -17.20 -16.12
CA LEU A 18 -1.36 -17.85 -14.94
C LEU A 18 -1.35 -16.93 -13.72
N PHE A 19 -0.26 -16.17 -13.52
CA PHE A 19 -0.17 -15.19 -12.45
C PHE A 19 -1.20 -14.07 -12.62
N LEU A 20 -1.30 -13.49 -13.82
CA LEU A 20 -2.31 -12.48 -14.13
C LEU A 20 -3.73 -13.02 -13.95
N LEU A 21 -4.00 -14.25 -14.43
CA LEU A 21 -5.28 -14.92 -14.23
C LEU A 21 -5.59 -15.07 -12.74
N GLN A 22 -4.61 -15.48 -11.93
CA GLN A 22 -4.77 -15.60 -10.48
C GLN A 22 -5.09 -14.24 -9.83
N LEU A 23 -4.46 -13.15 -10.25
CA LEU A 23 -4.79 -11.80 -9.79
C LEU A 23 -6.22 -11.40 -10.20
N PHE A 24 -6.65 -11.74 -11.42
CA PHE A 24 -8.04 -11.49 -11.87
C PHE A 24 -9.07 -12.29 -11.06
N LEU A 25 -8.71 -13.49 -10.58
CA LEU A 25 -9.57 -14.35 -9.78
C LEU A 25 -9.61 -13.96 -8.30
N GLN A 26 -8.60 -13.25 -7.79
CA GLN A 26 -8.58 -12.76 -6.42
C GLN A 26 -9.54 -11.59 -6.25
N LYS A 27 -10.61 -11.84 -5.50
CA LYS A 27 -11.60 -10.84 -5.07
C LYS A 27 -11.73 -10.90 -3.55
N GLY A 28 -11.88 -9.74 -2.93
CA GLY A 28 -12.19 -9.59 -1.53
C GLY A 28 -13.29 -8.56 -1.36
N THR A 29 -14.35 -8.90 -0.62
CA THR A 29 -15.42 -7.96 -0.34
C THR A 29 -15.32 -7.49 1.11
N VAL A 30 -15.37 -6.19 1.34
CA VAL A 30 -15.25 -5.57 2.66
C VAL A 30 -16.44 -4.67 2.91
N LEU A 31 -17.04 -4.72 4.10
CA LEU A 31 -18.00 -3.71 4.54
C LEU A 31 -17.25 -2.61 5.30
N GLU A 32 -17.38 -1.37 4.83
CA GLU A 32 -16.91 -0.16 5.50
C GLU A 32 -18.07 0.51 6.25
N LEU A 33 -17.91 0.68 7.57
CA LEU A 33 -18.83 1.41 8.44
C LEU A 33 -18.16 2.70 8.91
N ASN A 34 -18.74 3.86 8.59
CA ASN A 34 -18.22 5.17 8.96
C ASN A 34 -19.11 5.81 10.03
N THR A 35 -18.54 6.19 11.17
CA THR A 35 -19.25 6.71 12.35
C THR A 35 -18.58 7.96 12.92
N ASN A 36 -19.26 8.65 13.83
CA ASN A 36 -18.66 9.77 14.58
C ASN A 36 -17.91 9.35 15.86
N SER A 37 -18.16 8.13 16.35
CA SER A 37 -17.64 7.63 17.62
C SER A 37 -16.49 6.66 17.37
N SER A 38 -15.34 6.96 17.96
CA SER A 38 -14.15 6.12 17.90
C SER A 38 -14.07 5.09 19.02
N THR A 39 -15.10 5.01 19.87
CA THR A 39 -15.18 4.07 21.00
C THR A 39 -16.15 2.92 20.75
N LEU A 40 -16.75 2.83 19.56
CA LEU A 40 -17.64 1.72 19.23
C LEU A 40 -16.84 0.44 19.05
N HIS A 41 -17.43 -0.66 19.51
CA HIS A 41 -16.97 -2.02 19.25
C HIS A 41 -17.97 -2.77 18.36
N PRO A 42 -18.11 -2.37 17.09
CA PRO A 42 -19.18 -2.88 16.26
C PRO A 42 -18.96 -4.35 15.92
N LYS A 43 -19.99 -5.17 16.09
CA LYS A 43 -20.05 -6.56 15.60
C LYS A 43 -20.98 -6.64 14.40
N LEU A 44 -20.69 -7.59 13.52
CA LEU A 44 -21.42 -7.71 12.28
C LEU A 44 -21.82 -9.16 12.03
N TYR A 45 -23.12 -9.34 11.76
CA TYR A 45 -23.74 -10.63 11.54
C TYR A 45 -24.38 -10.66 10.17
N PHE A 46 -24.33 -11.83 9.53
CA PHE A 46 -24.83 -12.01 8.19
C PHE A 46 -25.93 -13.05 8.12
N LYS A 47 -26.85 -12.86 7.17
CA LYS A 47 -27.87 -13.84 6.83
C LYS A 47 -27.89 -14.08 5.33
N THR A 48 -27.70 -15.35 4.93
CA THR A 48 -27.81 -15.75 3.53
C THR A 48 -29.26 -15.99 3.12
N PHE A 49 -29.49 -16.29 1.83
CA PHE A 49 -30.82 -16.72 1.36
C PHE A 49 -31.35 -18.00 2.01
N GLN A 50 -30.46 -18.86 2.51
CA GLN A 50 -30.83 -20.16 3.10
C GLN A 50 -31.03 -20.07 4.61
N ASP A 51 -30.40 -19.11 5.27
CA ASP A 51 -30.45 -18.97 6.71
C ASP A 51 -31.78 -18.34 7.16
N LYS A 52 -32.37 -18.87 8.22
CA LYS A 52 -33.58 -18.30 8.85
C LYS A 52 -33.24 -17.29 9.96
N TYR A 53 -32.08 -17.44 10.60
CA TYR A 53 -31.65 -16.62 11.74
C TYR A 53 -30.19 -16.20 11.59
N TYR A 54 -29.81 -15.11 12.26
CA TYR A 54 -28.41 -14.73 12.43
C TYR A 54 -27.72 -15.77 13.32
N SER A 55 -26.51 -16.19 12.96
CA SER A 55 -25.71 -17.13 13.74
C SER A 55 -24.35 -16.51 14.04
N GLU A 56 -23.81 -16.77 15.24
CA GLU A 56 -22.43 -16.42 15.58
C GLU A 56 -21.41 -17.08 14.65
N LYS A 57 -21.73 -18.26 14.10
CA LYS A 57 -20.88 -18.93 13.10
C LYS A 57 -20.78 -18.14 11.79
N SER A 58 -21.71 -17.23 11.56
CA SER A 58 -21.78 -16.31 10.42
C SER A 58 -21.57 -14.86 10.88
N SER A 59 -20.82 -14.67 11.96
CA SER A 59 -20.43 -13.34 12.45
C SER A 59 -18.98 -13.05 12.10
N VAL A 60 -18.70 -11.79 11.82
CA VAL A 60 -17.34 -11.28 11.66
C VAL A 60 -17.22 -10.09 12.59
N GLU A 61 -16.29 -10.18 13.52
CA GLU A 61 -15.91 -9.05 14.36
C GLU A 61 -14.88 -8.19 13.61
N SER A 62 -14.97 -6.87 13.76
CA SER A 62 -14.00 -5.97 13.14
C SER A 62 -12.60 -6.25 13.69
N HIS A 63 -11.64 -6.53 12.80
CA HIS A 63 -10.24 -6.78 13.17
C HIS A 63 -9.49 -5.54 13.70
N ILE A 64 -10.08 -4.34 13.63
CA ILE A 64 -9.37 -3.09 13.91
C ILE A 64 -9.80 -2.53 15.26
N ASN A 65 -9.00 -2.86 16.27
CA ASN A 65 -9.07 -2.35 17.64
C ASN A 65 -8.03 -1.22 17.84
N ARG A 66 -8.10 -0.15 17.04
CA ARG A 66 -7.27 1.06 17.26
C ARG A 66 -8.18 2.21 17.66
N VAL A 67 -8.10 2.57 18.94
CA VAL A 67 -8.75 3.73 19.55
C VAL A 67 -8.51 4.97 18.69
N GLY A 68 -9.58 5.64 18.26
CA GLY A 68 -9.50 6.90 17.51
C GLY A 68 -9.95 6.86 16.04
N HIS A 69 -10.20 5.68 15.47
CA HIS A 69 -10.70 5.59 14.09
C HIS A 69 -12.23 5.71 14.02
N ARG A 70 -12.71 6.46 13.02
CA ARG A 70 -14.12 6.66 12.67
C ARG A 70 -14.64 5.70 11.59
N LYS A 71 -13.79 4.78 11.15
CA LYS A 71 -14.08 3.81 10.08
C LYS A 71 -13.74 2.40 10.54
N TYR A 72 -14.66 1.48 10.33
CA TYR A 72 -14.54 0.07 10.67
C TYR A 72 -14.66 -0.76 9.39
N TYR A 73 -13.87 -1.83 9.28
CA TYR A 73 -13.81 -2.70 8.11
C TYR A 73 -14.09 -4.15 8.51
N PHE A 74 -14.96 -4.82 7.76
CA PHE A 74 -15.36 -6.21 8.00
C PHE A 74 -15.20 -7.02 6.71
N ASP A 75 -14.41 -8.08 6.75
CA ASP A 75 -14.25 -8.96 5.59
C ASP A 75 -15.52 -9.81 5.40
N LEU A 76 -16.11 -9.72 4.20
CA LEU A 76 -17.34 -10.43 3.83
C LEU A 76 -16.98 -11.67 3.01
N THR A 77 -17.12 -12.85 3.58
CA THR A 77 -17.04 -14.09 2.81
C THR A 77 -18.39 -14.40 2.16
N ASN A 78 -18.38 -14.87 0.90
CA ASN A 78 -19.59 -15.25 0.14
C ASN A 78 -20.63 -14.13 -0.02
N PHE A 79 -20.18 -12.89 -0.27
CA PHE A 79 -21.03 -11.70 -0.43
C PHE A 79 -22.24 -11.91 -1.36
N GLU A 80 -22.07 -12.66 -2.45
CA GLU A 80 -23.13 -12.94 -3.44
C GLU A 80 -24.36 -13.64 -2.84
N LYS A 81 -24.21 -14.30 -1.69
CA LYS A 81 -25.30 -15.01 -1.00
C LYS A 81 -25.96 -14.16 0.09
N LEU A 82 -25.46 -12.96 0.38
CA LEU A 82 -25.95 -12.12 1.47
C LEU A 82 -27.26 -11.44 1.08
N ARG A 83 -28.22 -11.49 2.02
CA ARG A 83 -29.51 -10.81 1.88
C ARG A 83 -29.69 -9.69 2.90
N TYR A 84 -29.20 -9.92 4.12
CA TYR A 84 -29.27 -8.95 5.20
C TYR A 84 -27.95 -8.92 5.97
N VAL A 85 -27.62 -7.71 6.42
CA VAL A 85 -26.53 -7.45 7.36
C VAL A 85 -27.15 -6.91 8.64
N ARG A 86 -26.75 -7.51 9.77
CA ARG A 86 -27.06 -7.02 11.11
C ARG A 86 -25.78 -6.37 11.68
N ILE A 87 -25.91 -5.13 12.12
CA ILE A 87 -24.83 -4.28 12.64
C ILE A 87 -25.14 -3.97 14.09
N ASP A 88 -24.29 -4.46 14.97
CA ASP A 88 -24.44 -4.28 16.41
C ASP A 88 -23.42 -3.22 16.83
N PRO A 89 -23.85 -1.97 17.14
CA PRO A 89 -22.92 -0.87 17.32
C PRO A 89 -22.04 -0.99 18.57
N ASP A 90 -22.63 -1.42 19.69
CA ASP A 90 -21.93 -1.67 20.96
C ASP A 90 -22.84 -2.45 21.93
N THR A 91 -22.27 -3.21 22.87
CA THR A 91 -23.01 -3.83 23.97
C THR A 91 -23.21 -2.86 25.14
N LEU A 92 -22.48 -1.75 25.18
CA LEU A 92 -22.61 -0.69 26.18
C LEU A 92 -23.50 0.47 25.68
N PRO A 93 -24.08 1.28 26.59
CA PRO A 93 -24.82 2.46 26.20
C PRO A 93 -23.96 3.44 25.40
N VAL A 94 -24.43 3.88 24.24
CA VAL A 94 -23.66 4.77 23.36
C VAL A 94 -24.54 5.75 22.59
N ASN A 95 -24.02 6.96 22.38
CA ASN A 95 -24.58 7.96 21.49
C ASN A 95 -23.68 8.06 20.25
N ALA A 96 -24.17 7.65 19.10
CA ALA A 96 -23.36 7.63 17.88
C ALA A 96 -24.16 8.05 16.65
N THR A 97 -23.43 8.35 15.58
CA THR A 97 -23.96 8.69 14.26
C THR A 97 -23.24 7.83 13.25
N ILE A 98 -24.01 7.09 12.44
CA ILE A 98 -23.52 6.39 11.25
C ILE A 98 -23.63 7.36 10.09
N TYR A 99 -22.53 7.64 9.40
CA TYR A 99 -22.47 8.49 8.22
C TYR A 99 -22.62 7.72 6.92
N SER A 100 -22.06 6.51 6.85
CA SER A 100 -22.18 5.67 5.68
C SER A 100 -21.93 4.22 6.02
N ILE A 101 -22.60 3.33 5.30
CA ILE A 101 -22.29 1.90 5.27
C ILE A 101 -22.08 1.57 3.80
N ALA A 102 -20.88 1.13 3.45
CA ALA A 102 -20.52 0.80 2.09
C ALA A 102 -20.07 -0.65 2.02
N ILE A 103 -20.53 -1.39 1.03
CA ILE A 103 -19.96 -2.69 0.67
C ILE A 103 -19.02 -2.45 -0.50
N ILE A 104 -17.77 -2.83 -0.30
CA ILE A 104 -16.66 -2.57 -1.20
C ILE A 104 -16.21 -3.92 -1.74
N ASP A 105 -16.53 -4.22 -2.99
CA ASP A 105 -15.97 -5.40 -3.66
C ASP A 105 -14.64 -5.00 -4.30
N ARG A 106 -13.53 -5.54 -3.80
CA ARG A 106 -12.16 -5.26 -4.23
C ARG A 106 -11.61 -6.44 -5.01
N GLY A 107 -11.50 -6.30 -6.32
CA GLY A 107 -10.58 -7.07 -7.15
C GLY A 107 -9.32 -6.27 -7.43
N TRP A 108 -8.28 -6.94 -7.92
CA TRP A 108 -7.01 -6.29 -8.31
C TRP A 108 -7.18 -5.19 -9.35
N PHE A 109 -8.18 -5.31 -10.24
CA PHE A 109 -8.41 -4.38 -11.35
C PHE A 109 -9.75 -3.64 -11.25
N HIS A 110 -10.60 -4.00 -10.29
CA HIS A 110 -11.94 -3.43 -10.18
C HIS A 110 -12.29 -3.24 -8.70
N THR A 111 -12.73 -2.05 -8.32
CA THR A 111 -13.42 -1.87 -7.03
C THR A 111 -14.79 -1.30 -7.28
N SER A 112 -15.81 -1.97 -6.76
CA SER A 112 -17.18 -1.48 -6.78
C SER A 112 -17.60 -1.05 -5.39
N TYR A 113 -18.39 0.02 -5.32
CA TYR A 113 -18.94 0.54 -4.08
C TYR A 113 -20.46 0.42 -4.13
N ASN A 114 -21.02 -0.28 -3.15
CA ASN A 114 -22.45 -0.31 -2.93
C ASN A 114 -22.76 0.41 -1.62
N LEU A 115 -23.22 1.66 -1.73
CA LEU A 115 -23.66 2.44 -0.58
C LEU A 115 -25.05 1.97 -0.16
N LEU A 116 -25.14 1.42 1.05
CA LEU A 116 -26.42 1.02 1.62
C LEU A 116 -27.28 2.26 1.90
N ASN A 117 -28.53 2.21 1.48
CA ASN A 117 -29.47 3.29 1.76
C ASN A 117 -29.80 3.32 3.26
N LEU A 118 -29.27 4.32 3.97
CA LEU A 118 -29.46 4.52 5.39
C LEU A 118 -30.94 4.74 5.80
N GLU A 119 -31.80 5.17 4.87
CA GLU A 119 -33.25 5.28 5.12
C GLU A 119 -33.90 3.91 5.31
N LYS A 120 -33.37 2.87 4.65
CA LYS A 120 -33.86 1.48 4.75
C LYS A 120 -33.32 0.74 5.97
N LEU A 121 -32.42 1.37 6.75
CA LEU A 121 -31.87 0.78 7.96
C LEU A 121 -32.98 0.59 9.00
N ARG A 122 -33.18 -0.62 9.49
CA ARG A 122 -34.20 -0.92 10.51
C ARG A 122 -33.51 -0.99 11.86
N ALA A 123 -33.84 -0.08 12.77
CA ALA A 123 -33.40 -0.19 14.16
C ALA A 123 -34.26 -1.25 14.86
N ALA A 124 -33.62 -2.14 15.60
CA ALA A 124 -34.28 -3.11 16.44
C ALA A 124 -33.54 -3.19 17.77
N ASN A 125 -34.28 -3.55 18.83
CA ASN A 125 -33.81 -3.71 20.21
C ASN A 125 -33.03 -2.50 20.76
N GLN A 126 -33.55 -1.82 21.79
CA GLN A 126 -32.72 -0.90 22.60
C GLN A 126 -32.01 0.24 21.83
N ILE A 127 -32.38 0.48 20.57
CA ILE A 127 -31.92 1.60 19.74
C ILE A 127 -33.04 2.63 19.64
N GLU A 128 -32.78 3.81 20.17
CA GLU A 128 -33.59 5.00 19.99
C GLU A 128 -32.98 5.84 18.86
N ILE A 129 -33.71 5.97 17.73
CA ILE A 129 -33.28 6.84 16.64
C ILE A 129 -33.54 8.28 17.03
N VAL A 130 -32.47 9.06 17.17
CA VAL A 130 -32.54 10.49 17.50
C VAL A 130 -32.82 11.32 16.25
N LYS A 131 -32.13 11.01 15.14
CA LYS A 131 -32.27 11.75 13.88
C LYS A 131 -31.88 10.88 12.69
N ARG A 132 -32.72 10.85 11.66
CA ARG A 132 -32.45 10.17 10.39
C ARG A 132 -32.43 11.17 9.25
N THR A 133 -31.40 11.11 8.43
CA THR A 133 -31.27 11.86 7.18
C THR A 133 -30.82 10.92 6.06
N GLN A 134 -30.87 11.38 4.81
CA GLN A 134 -30.33 10.64 3.67
C GLN A 134 -28.83 10.29 3.81
N ARG A 135 -28.09 11.06 4.61
CA ARG A 135 -26.63 10.96 4.74
C ARG A 135 -26.16 10.50 6.11
N SER A 136 -27.06 10.30 7.07
CA SER A 136 -26.67 9.89 8.41
C SER A 136 -27.82 9.36 9.26
N VAL A 137 -27.50 8.49 10.21
CA VAL A 137 -28.42 8.03 11.26
C VAL A 137 -27.77 8.28 12.61
N SER A 138 -28.29 9.23 13.38
CA SER A 138 -27.91 9.48 14.76
C SER A 138 -28.84 8.71 15.70
N PHE A 139 -28.26 8.00 16.67
CA PHE A 139 -29.00 7.10 17.55
C PHE A 139 -28.39 7.07 18.96
N LYS A 140 -29.22 6.65 19.92
CA LYS A 140 -28.79 6.21 21.24
C LYS A 140 -29.04 4.71 21.35
N ALA A 141 -28.07 3.96 21.82
CA ALA A 141 -28.25 2.56 22.19
C ALA A 141 -28.19 2.46 23.71
N ALA A 142 -29.08 1.68 24.32
CA ALA A 142 -29.10 1.46 25.77
C ALA A 142 -28.10 0.37 26.22
N GLY A 143 -27.34 -0.22 25.30
CA GLY A 143 -26.51 -1.42 25.54
C GLY A 143 -27.34 -2.70 25.51
N GLY A 144 -26.72 -3.85 25.81
CA GLY A 144 -27.34 -5.17 25.72
C GLY A 144 -27.18 -5.78 24.32
N ASP A 145 -28.28 -5.82 23.56
CA ASP A 145 -28.33 -6.39 22.20
C ASP A 145 -28.89 -5.39 21.16
N PRO A 146 -28.37 -4.15 21.07
CA PRO A 146 -28.84 -3.19 20.09
C PRO A 146 -28.37 -3.57 18.69
N PHE A 147 -29.25 -3.52 17.69
CA PHE A 147 -28.81 -3.77 16.31
C PHE A 147 -29.58 -3.01 15.24
N PHE A 148 -28.86 -2.75 14.15
CA PHE A 148 -29.44 -2.30 12.89
C PHE A 148 -29.50 -3.45 11.89
N GLU A 149 -30.62 -3.63 11.23
CA GLU A 149 -30.75 -4.53 10.09
C GLU A 149 -30.79 -3.73 8.79
N ALA A 150 -29.89 -4.05 7.87
CA ALA A 150 -29.80 -3.45 6.55
C ALA A 150 -30.07 -4.53 5.47
N PRO A 151 -31.10 -4.35 4.62
CA PRO A 151 -31.22 -5.18 3.43
C PRO A 151 -30.06 -4.87 2.47
N VAL A 152 -29.39 -5.92 2.00
CA VAL A 152 -28.36 -5.81 0.97
C VAL A 152 -29.06 -5.85 -0.38
N ASP A 153 -29.32 -4.67 -0.95
CA ASP A 153 -29.78 -4.57 -2.33
C ASP A 153 -28.54 -4.56 -3.24
N LEU A 154 -28.27 -5.69 -3.89
CA LEU A 154 -27.10 -5.89 -4.75
C LEU A 154 -27.15 -5.08 -6.07
N LYS A 155 -28.10 -4.15 -6.22
CA LYS A 155 -28.08 -3.18 -7.31
C LYS A 155 -26.88 -2.25 -7.13
N TYR A 156 -25.76 -2.62 -7.74
CA TYR A 156 -24.52 -1.87 -7.80
C TYR A 156 -24.81 -0.42 -8.21
N LEU A 157 -24.74 0.51 -7.27
CA LEU A 157 -25.11 1.90 -7.52
C LEU A 157 -23.94 2.74 -8.03
N TYR A 158 -22.69 2.33 -7.81
CA TYR A 158 -21.53 3.06 -8.35
C TYR A 158 -20.32 2.14 -8.53
N THR A 159 -19.92 1.90 -9.78
CA THR A 159 -18.54 1.53 -10.09
C THR A 159 -17.73 2.81 -10.11
N LYS A 160 -17.04 3.15 -9.02
CA LYS A 160 -16.01 4.18 -9.08
C LYS A 160 -14.65 3.52 -8.96
N ARG A 161 -13.92 3.54 -10.08
CA ARG A 161 -12.45 3.58 -10.08
C ARG A 161 -11.97 4.41 -11.26
N ASP A 162 -11.55 5.63 -10.93
CA ASP A 162 -10.43 6.28 -11.61
C ASP A 162 -9.17 5.65 -11.01
N TYR A 163 -8.79 4.45 -11.47
CA TYR A 163 -7.42 4.02 -11.25
C TYR A 163 -6.66 4.28 -12.52
N HIS A 164 -5.58 5.04 -12.34
CA HIS A 164 -4.42 5.05 -13.19
C HIS A 164 -3.96 3.60 -13.34
N ILE A 165 -4.59 2.84 -14.25
CA ILE A 165 -4.02 1.62 -14.83
C ILE A 165 -2.68 1.95 -15.52
N GLU A 166 -2.43 3.25 -15.72
CA GLU A 166 -1.23 3.87 -16.24
C GLU A 166 0.07 3.26 -15.69
N PRO A 167 0.42 3.10 -14.41
CA PRO A 167 1.78 2.67 -14.05
C PRO A 167 2.07 1.21 -14.40
N LEU A 168 1.16 0.27 -14.13
CA LEU A 168 1.34 -1.14 -14.51
C LEU A 168 1.24 -1.32 -16.02
N LEU A 169 0.29 -0.65 -16.67
CA LEU A 169 0.11 -0.72 -18.12
C LEU A 169 1.24 0.01 -18.84
N ILE A 170 1.76 1.13 -18.34
CA ILE A 170 2.96 1.85 -18.83
C ILE A 170 4.21 1.04 -18.53
N ALA A 171 4.29 0.31 -17.41
CA ALA A 171 5.41 -0.59 -17.16
C ALA A 171 5.37 -1.80 -18.11
N LEU A 172 4.19 -2.39 -18.36
CA LEU A 172 4.00 -3.47 -19.33
C LEU A 172 4.21 -2.98 -20.77
N ILE A 173 3.62 -1.86 -21.15
CA ILE A 173 3.79 -1.21 -22.46
C ILE A 173 5.25 -0.77 -22.61
N GLY A 174 5.86 -0.19 -21.59
CA GLY A 174 7.28 0.18 -21.56
C GLY A 174 8.17 -1.04 -21.72
N THR A 175 7.84 -2.16 -21.05
CA THR A 175 8.52 -3.45 -21.23
C THR A 175 8.32 -3.97 -22.65
N LEU A 176 7.12 -3.91 -23.20
CA LEU A 176 6.79 -4.33 -24.57
C LEU A 176 7.47 -3.43 -25.61
N ILE A 177 7.55 -2.12 -25.38
CA ILE A 177 8.24 -1.13 -26.22
C ILE A 177 9.74 -1.37 -26.14
N VAL A 178 10.32 -1.58 -24.96
CA VAL A 178 11.73 -1.93 -24.82
C VAL A 178 12.01 -3.24 -25.54
N VAL A 179 11.18 -4.29 -25.38
CA VAL A 179 11.30 -5.56 -26.10
C VAL A 179 11.12 -5.40 -27.62
N PHE A 180 10.25 -4.49 -28.07
CA PHE A 180 9.98 -4.21 -29.48
C PHE A 180 11.09 -3.38 -30.14
N LEU A 181 11.47 -2.24 -29.56
CA LEU A 181 12.63 -1.43 -29.97
C LEU A 181 13.90 -2.28 -29.99
N TYR A 182 14.00 -3.22 -29.04
CA TYR A 182 15.09 -4.17 -28.98
C TYR A 182 15.02 -5.28 -30.04
N ASN A 183 13.83 -5.75 -30.44
CA ASN A 183 13.68 -6.64 -31.60
C ASN A 183 14.03 -5.92 -32.92
N ILE A 184 13.81 -4.61 -33.02
CA ILE A 184 14.28 -3.79 -34.14
C ILE A 184 15.82 -3.65 -34.10
N TYR A 185 16.38 -3.45 -32.90
CA TYR A 185 17.83 -3.36 -32.67
C TYR A 185 18.56 -4.70 -32.85
N ARG A 186 17.89 -5.85 -32.64
CA ARG A 186 18.38 -7.23 -32.77
C ARG A 186 18.95 -7.60 -34.16
N ASN A 187 18.79 -6.74 -35.15
CA ASN A 187 19.59 -6.81 -36.39
C ASN A 187 21.10 -6.51 -36.15
N TYR A 188 21.50 -6.12 -34.93
CA TYR A 188 22.89 -5.91 -34.53
C TYR A 188 23.37 -6.96 -33.48
N GLU A 189 24.59 -7.43 -33.67
CA GLU A 189 25.25 -8.63 -33.12
C GLU A 189 25.39 -8.74 -31.58
N HIS A 190 24.29 -8.90 -30.82
CA HIS A 190 24.37 -9.20 -29.37
C HIS A 190 24.10 -10.67 -29.01
N SER A 191 24.71 -11.15 -27.92
CA SER A 191 24.57 -12.54 -27.44
C SER A 191 23.22 -12.81 -26.75
N GLN A 192 22.55 -13.92 -27.09
CA GLN A 192 21.22 -14.31 -26.59
C GLN A 192 21.06 -14.32 -25.07
N VAL A 193 22.14 -14.51 -24.31
CA VAL A 193 22.15 -14.50 -22.84
C VAL A 193 21.83 -13.12 -22.28
N LEU A 194 22.36 -12.06 -22.90
CA LEU A 194 22.11 -10.68 -22.48
C LEU A 194 20.61 -10.34 -22.59
N TYR A 195 19.94 -10.82 -23.64
CA TYR A 195 18.49 -10.64 -23.87
C TYR A 195 17.67 -11.22 -22.72
N ALA A 196 17.95 -12.47 -22.36
CA ALA A 196 17.23 -13.15 -21.30
C ALA A 196 17.38 -12.41 -19.96
N LYS A 197 18.58 -11.91 -19.65
CA LYS A 197 18.80 -11.08 -18.47
C LYS A 197 18.00 -9.79 -18.53
N LEU A 198 18.09 -9.00 -19.61
CA LEU A 198 17.37 -7.72 -19.70
C LEU A 198 15.85 -7.89 -19.52
N ILE A 199 15.26 -8.89 -20.17
CA ILE A 199 13.82 -9.21 -20.01
C ILE A 199 13.52 -9.55 -18.55
N LEU A 200 14.31 -10.44 -17.97
CA LEU A 200 14.14 -10.89 -16.60
C LEU A 200 14.19 -9.72 -15.60
N TYR A 201 15.24 -8.90 -15.67
CA TYR A 201 15.41 -7.75 -14.79
C TYR A 201 14.29 -6.71 -14.98
N THR A 202 13.86 -6.46 -16.21
CA THR A 202 12.74 -5.53 -16.51
C THR A 202 11.42 -6.04 -15.94
N LEU A 203 11.13 -7.34 -16.05
CA LEU A 203 9.94 -7.95 -15.48
C LEU A 203 9.92 -7.82 -13.96
N PHE A 204 11.03 -8.14 -13.29
CA PHE A 204 11.12 -8.06 -11.83
C PHE A 204 11.10 -6.61 -11.31
N PHE A 205 11.67 -5.65 -12.06
CA PHE A 205 11.54 -4.23 -11.76
C PHE A 205 10.08 -3.76 -11.88
N SER A 206 9.42 -4.09 -12.98
CA SER A 206 8.01 -3.76 -13.22
C SER A 206 7.10 -4.35 -12.16
N PHE A 207 7.36 -5.61 -11.76
CA PHE A 207 6.64 -6.26 -10.67
C PHE A 207 6.84 -5.55 -9.32
N THR A 208 8.03 -4.99 -9.08
CA THR A 208 8.29 -4.22 -7.86
C THR A 208 7.56 -2.88 -7.86
N ILE A 209 7.55 -2.16 -8.99
CA ILE A 209 6.74 -0.94 -9.16
C ILE A 209 5.27 -1.25 -8.85
N PHE A 210 4.74 -2.33 -9.43
CA PHE A 210 3.37 -2.76 -9.20
C PHE A 210 3.09 -3.04 -7.72
N LYS A 211 3.96 -3.78 -7.02
CA LYS A 211 3.79 -4.05 -5.59
C LYS A 211 3.78 -2.76 -4.76
N VAL A 212 4.69 -1.82 -5.04
CA VAL A 212 4.76 -0.53 -4.36
C VAL A 212 3.47 0.26 -4.57
N ASP A 213 3.02 0.38 -5.82
CA ASP A 213 1.80 1.11 -6.17
C ASP A 213 0.56 0.47 -5.52
N TYR A 214 0.45 -0.86 -5.61
CA TYR A 214 -0.60 -1.63 -4.95
C TYR A 214 -0.65 -1.36 -3.44
N TYR A 215 0.50 -1.34 -2.75
CA TYR A 215 0.52 -1.05 -1.32
C TYR A 215 0.18 0.41 -1.00
N LYS A 216 0.64 1.39 -1.79
CA LYS A 216 0.29 2.81 -1.56
C LYS A 216 -1.22 3.02 -1.53
N GLU A 217 -1.90 2.28 -2.38
CA GLU A 217 -3.34 2.35 -2.60
C GLU A 217 -4.15 1.57 -1.56
N HIS A 218 -3.73 0.33 -1.26
CA HIS A 218 -4.51 -0.58 -0.43
C HIS A 218 -4.16 -0.48 1.06
N VAL A 219 -3.01 0.10 1.40
CA VAL A 219 -2.58 0.30 2.78
C VAL A 219 -2.98 1.69 3.23
N HIS A 220 -3.92 1.73 4.18
CA HIS A 220 -4.39 2.97 4.77
C HIS A 220 -3.25 3.79 5.38
N PHE A 221 -3.34 5.11 5.25
CA PHE A 221 -2.41 6.03 5.89
C PHE A 221 -2.38 5.85 7.41
N GLY A 222 -1.18 5.73 7.98
CA GLY A 222 -0.95 5.48 9.40
C GLY A 222 -0.98 4.01 9.83
N TYR A 223 -1.15 3.07 8.89
CA TYR A 223 -0.97 1.64 9.14
C TYR A 223 0.49 1.18 9.11
N PRO A 224 1.29 1.57 8.09
CA PRO A 224 2.73 1.33 8.13
C PRO A 224 3.30 1.98 9.39
N PRO A 225 4.36 1.38 9.97
CA PRO A 225 4.89 1.87 11.22
C PRO A 225 5.24 3.34 11.07
N ASP A 226 4.81 4.12 12.06
CA ASP A 226 5.33 5.45 12.31
C ASP A 226 5.07 6.53 11.23
N GLU A 227 4.19 6.32 10.23
CA GLU A 227 3.91 7.36 9.20
C GLU A 227 3.44 8.70 9.81
N TYR A 228 2.64 8.64 10.89
CA TYR A 228 2.25 9.83 11.63
C TYR A 228 3.45 10.54 12.24
N ALA A 229 4.40 9.80 12.78
CA ALA A 229 5.60 10.34 13.41
C ALA A 229 6.54 10.92 12.34
N HIS A 230 6.71 10.25 11.20
CA HIS A 230 7.50 10.77 10.09
C HIS A 230 6.92 12.08 9.55
N LEU A 231 5.61 12.18 9.33
CA LEU A 231 5.00 13.43 8.85
C LEU A 231 5.02 14.55 9.88
N SER A 232 4.88 14.21 11.16
CA SER A 232 5.06 15.20 12.24
C SER A 232 6.47 15.76 12.24
N TYR A 233 7.46 14.92 11.91
CA TYR A 233 8.85 15.34 11.75
C TYR A 233 9.00 16.27 10.54
N VAL A 234 8.47 15.90 9.37
CA VAL A 234 8.48 16.76 8.17
C VAL A 234 7.88 18.14 8.48
N GLU A 235 6.69 18.18 9.09
CA GLU A 235 6.03 19.43 9.48
C GLU A 235 6.89 20.26 10.45
N TYR A 236 7.53 19.61 11.43
CA TYR A 236 8.40 20.29 12.38
C TYR A 236 9.64 20.90 11.69
N VAL A 237 10.32 20.14 10.84
CA VAL A 237 11.51 20.62 10.11
C VAL A 237 11.14 21.77 9.19
N HIS A 238 10.05 21.62 8.44
CA HIS A 238 9.54 22.67 7.55
C HIS A 238 9.27 23.98 8.30
N ASN A 239 8.61 23.91 9.45
CA ASN A 239 8.20 25.10 10.19
C ASN A 239 9.35 25.78 10.96
N ASN A 240 10.36 25.02 11.39
CA ASN A 240 11.44 25.55 12.24
C ASN A 240 12.74 25.85 11.47
N HIS A 241 12.90 25.31 10.26
CA HIS A 241 14.09 25.47 9.42
C HIS A 241 15.41 25.14 10.13
N ALA A 242 15.36 24.27 11.14
CA ALA A 242 16.51 23.92 11.97
C ALA A 242 17.27 22.74 11.37
N VAL A 243 18.57 22.95 11.09
CA VAL A 243 19.48 21.89 10.58
C VAL A 243 19.57 20.71 11.52
N LEU A 244 19.43 20.93 12.84
CA LEU A 244 19.32 19.89 13.85
C LEU A 244 18.03 20.12 14.66
N PRO A 245 17.00 19.29 14.48
CA PRO A 245 15.71 19.48 15.15
C PRO A 245 15.82 19.40 16.68
N ASN A 246 15.06 20.23 17.38
CA ASN A 246 14.89 20.08 18.83
C ASN A 246 13.86 18.97 19.09
N PHE A 247 14.36 17.73 19.19
CA PHE A 247 13.54 16.52 19.37
C PHE A 247 12.60 16.59 20.59
N HIS A 248 13.00 17.31 21.65
CA HIS A 248 12.19 17.42 22.86
C HIS A 248 10.92 18.26 22.65
N GLU A 249 10.90 19.16 21.66
CA GLU A 249 9.76 20.03 21.38
C GLU A 249 8.86 19.50 20.25
N MET A 250 9.35 18.51 19.52
CA MET A 250 8.65 17.93 18.39
C MET A 250 7.46 17.10 18.87
N LYS A 251 6.26 17.48 18.44
CA LYS A 251 5.00 16.83 18.82
C LYS A 251 4.37 16.12 17.64
N MET A 252 3.56 15.11 17.94
CA MET A 252 2.77 14.40 16.92
C MET A 252 1.67 15.33 16.37
N PHE A 253 1.58 15.50 15.05
CA PHE A 253 0.57 16.37 14.45
C PHE A 253 -0.86 15.88 14.70
N ASN A 254 -1.04 14.56 14.84
CA ASN A 254 -2.33 13.93 15.10
C ASN A 254 -2.69 13.90 16.59
N ASP A 255 -1.74 14.15 17.49
CA ASP A 255 -1.94 14.22 18.93
C ASP A 255 -0.91 15.15 19.58
N LYS A 256 -1.27 16.41 19.77
CA LYS A 256 -0.38 17.45 20.34
C LYS A 256 -0.01 17.20 21.81
N SER A 257 -0.61 16.22 22.48
CA SER A 257 -0.21 15.82 23.84
C SER A 257 0.98 14.87 23.85
N ARG A 258 1.27 14.23 22.70
CA ARG A 258 2.35 13.25 22.56
C ARG A 258 3.55 13.85 21.84
N TYR A 259 4.73 13.65 22.43
CA TYR A 259 5.99 13.94 21.77
C TYR A 259 6.27 12.92 20.67
N ASN A 260 6.93 13.38 19.61
CA ASN A 260 7.44 12.54 18.57
C ASN A 260 8.65 11.76 19.11
N TYR A 261 8.64 10.44 18.98
CA TYR A 261 9.69 9.56 19.48
C TYR A 261 10.80 9.30 18.46
N LEU A 262 10.67 9.79 17.23
CA LEU A 262 11.71 9.65 16.22
C LEU A 262 12.86 10.61 16.51
N SER A 263 14.02 10.05 16.86
CA SER A 263 15.27 10.78 17.07
C SER A 263 16.24 10.61 15.89
N HIS A 264 15.71 10.42 14.68
CA HIS A 264 16.51 10.20 13.48
C HIS A 264 17.18 11.50 13.00
N PRO A 265 18.31 11.41 12.27
CA PRO A 265 18.88 12.58 11.60
C PRO A 265 17.90 13.16 10.54
N PRO A 266 18.00 14.47 10.23
CA PRO A 266 16.93 15.18 9.51
C PRO A 266 16.94 15.02 7.99
N LEU A 267 18.00 14.46 7.37
CA LEU A 267 18.19 14.50 5.92
C LEU A 267 17.02 13.90 5.13
N TYR A 268 16.48 12.77 5.56
CA TYR A 268 15.31 12.17 4.92
C TYR A 268 14.10 13.13 4.91
N TYR A 269 13.87 13.82 6.02
CA TYR A 269 12.74 14.73 6.19
C TYR A 269 12.94 16.03 5.40
N GLU A 270 14.17 16.51 5.29
CA GLU A 270 14.52 17.63 4.41
C GLU A 270 14.29 17.29 2.93
N ILE A 271 14.60 16.05 2.51
CA ILE A 271 14.26 15.58 1.16
C ILE A 271 12.74 15.59 0.97
N LEU A 272 11.97 15.13 1.96
CA LEU A 272 10.51 15.14 1.88
C LEU A 272 9.93 16.56 1.80
N ASN A 273 10.58 17.57 2.37
CA ASN A 273 10.15 18.97 2.27
C ASN A 273 10.10 19.49 0.82
N LEU A 274 10.79 18.86 -0.13
CA LEU A 274 10.71 19.22 -1.56
C LEU A 274 9.30 19.13 -2.16
N VAL A 275 8.43 18.31 -1.56
CA VAL A 275 7.03 18.14 -1.98
C VAL A 275 6.05 18.67 -0.92
N TYR A 276 6.54 19.41 0.07
CA TYR A 276 5.68 20.07 1.05
C TYR A 276 4.83 21.15 0.38
N ASN A 277 3.56 21.25 0.77
CA ASN A 277 2.63 22.22 0.20
C ASN A 277 1.93 22.99 1.33
N ASP A 278 2.34 24.25 1.52
CA ASP A 278 1.83 25.16 2.56
C ASP A 278 0.31 25.43 2.47
N LYS A 279 -0.30 25.17 1.32
CA LYS A 279 -1.73 25.44 1.09
C LYS A 279 -2.64 24.34 1.63
N ILE A 280 -2.10 23.18 1.98
CA ILE A 280 -2.85 22.03 2.47
C ILE A 280 -2.26 21.53 3.79
N ARG A 281 -3.06 20.84 4.59
CA ARG A 281 -2.56 20.26 5.84
C ARG A 281 -1.57 19.15 5.52
N VAL A 282 -0.53 18.99 6.35
CA VAL A 282 0.49 17.94 6.16
C VAL A 282 -0.11 16.54 5.95
N LYS A 283 -1.17 16.22 6.72
CA LYS A 283 -1.91 14.97 6.59
C LYS A 283 -2.53 14.78 5.21
N ASP A 284 -3.06 15.84 4.62
CA ASP A 284 -3.76 15.80 3.34
C ASP A 284 -2.77 15.73 2.16
N ASN A 285 -1.49 16.07 2.39
CA ASN A 285 -0.40 15.94 1.42
C ASN A 285 0.33 14.58 1.46
N PHE A 286 -0.16 13.60 2.24
CA PHE A 286 0.53 12.32 2.44
C PHE A 286 0.85 11.57 1.15
N VAL A 287 0.04 11.73 0.09
CA VAL A 287 0.23 11.08 -1.21
C VAL A 287 1.56 11.53 -1.82
N ALA A 288 1.83 12.84 -1.86
CA ALA A 288 3.07 13.37 -2.43
C ALA A 288 4.31 12.89 -1.66
N PHE A 289 4.22 12.82 -0.33
CA PHE A 289 5.30 12.29 0.50
C PHE A 289 5.54 10.79 0.26
N ARG A 290 4.47 9.99 0.12
CA ARG A 290 4.58 8.58 -0.28
C ARG A 290 5.20 8.45 -1.67
N ASP A 291 4.80 9.26 -2.63
CA ASP A 291 5.35 9.24 -3.99
C ASP A 291 6.86 9.46 -4.00
N LEU A 292 7.34 10.47 -3.26
CA LEU A 292 8.76 10.75 -3.15
C LEU A 292 9.52 9.64 -2.39
N SER A 293 8.96 9.14 -1.28
CA SER A 293 9.53 8.00 -0.54
C SER A 293 9.64 6.75 -1.42
N SER A 294 8.60 6.46 -2.20
CA SER A 294 8.58 5.37 -3.19
C SER A 294 9.59 5.58 -4.31
N LEU A 295 9.79 6.80 -4.78
CA LEU A 295 10.81 7.10 -5.79
C LEU A 295 12.21 6.78 -5.26
N LEU A 296 12.54 7.17 -4.02
CA LEU A 296 13.83 6.84 -3.39
C LEU A 296 14.03 5.32 -3.30
N PHE A 297 12.99 4.59 -2.89
CA PHE A 297 13.02 3.13 -2.86
C PHE A 297 13.21 2.52 -4.25
N LEU A 298 12.50 2.99 -5.28
CA LEU A 298 12.60 2.45 -6.64
C LEU A 298 13.98 2.73 -7.25
N LEU A 299 14.59 3.88 -6.96
CA LEU A 299 15.98 4.18 -7.33
C LEU A 299 16.96 3.22 -6.65
N ALA A 300 16.77 2.97 -5.36
CA ALA A 300 17.58 2.02 -4.61
C ALA A 300 17.46 0.61 -5.19
N PHE A 301 16.23 0.19 -5.49
CA PHE A 301 15.94 -1.10 -6.07
C PHE A 301 16.55 -1.25 -7.46
N ALA A 302 16.47 -0.22 -8.31
CA ALA A 302 17.12 -0.20 -9.61
C ALA A 302 18.65 -0.36 -9.50
N LEU A 303 19.29 0.24 -8.48
CA LEU A 303 20.71 0.05 -8.21
C LEU A 303 21.04 -1.37 -7.76
N ILE A 304 20.22 -1.97 -6.88
CA ILE A 304 20.38 -3.37 -6.46
C ILE A 304 20.31 -4.31 -7.67
N LEU A 305 19.34 -4.07 -8.56
CA LEU A 305 19.21 -4.79 -9.83
C LEU A 305 20.46 -4.60 -10.71
N TYR A 306 20.95 -3.37 -10.86
CA TYR A 306 22.16 -3.11 -11.63
C TYR A 306 23.41 -3.82 -11.08
N ILE A 307 23.58 -3.85 -9.75
CA ILE A 307 24.68 -4.56 -9.08
C ILE A 307 24.61 -6.06 -9.39
N ALA A 308 23.44 -6.66 -9.24
CA ALA A 308 23.23 -8.08 -9.53
C ALA A 308 23.47 -8.41 -11.02
N PHE A 309 22.97 -7.56 -11.93
CA PHE A 309 23.20 -7.70 -13.35
C PHE A 309 24.71 -7.68 -13.68
N SER A 310 25.45 -6.83 -12.98
CA SER A 310 26.91 -6.64 -13.12
C SER A 310 27.75 -7.74 -12.47
N ALA A 311 27.15 -8.63 -11.68
CA ALA A 311 27.83 -9.73 -10.98
C ALA A 311 28.10 -10.95 -11.90
N LYS A 312 27.68 -10.92 -13.17
CA LYS A 312 27.90 -11.97 -14.17
C LYS A 312 27.42 -13.36 -13.74
N LEU A 313 26.31 -13.44 -13.00
CA LEU A 313 25.66 -14.71 -12.64
C LEU A 313 25.17 -15.47 -13.88
N SER A 314 24.89 -16.77 -13.72
CA SER A 314 24.12 -17.52 -14.73
C SER A 314 22.68 -17.00 -14.77
N ILE A 315 21.94 -17.24 -15.87
CA ILE A 315 20.53 -16.83 -15.99
C ILE A 315 19.68 -17.41 -14.84
N LEU A 316 19.95 -18.65 -14.43
CA LEU A 316 19.29 -19.27 -13.29
C LEU A 316 19.65 -18.57 -11.98
N GLY A 317 20.92 -18.19 -11.80
CA GLY A 317 21.37 -17.42 -10.64
C GLY A 317 20.69 -16.05 -10.55
N ASP A 318 20.57 -15.34 -11.68
CA ASP A 318 19.82 -14.08 -11.76
C ASP A 318 18.35 -14.30 -11.39
N PHE A 319 17.70 -15.33 -11.94
CA PHE A 319 16.29 -15.63 -11.64
C PHE A 319 16.07 -15.91 -10.16
N VAL A 320 16.91 -16.72 -9.53
CA VAL A 320 16.83 -17.04 -8.09
C VAL A 320 17.04 -15.78 -7.26
N PHE A 321 18.08 -15.00 -7.56
CA PHE A 321 18.35 -13.75 -6.86
C PHE A 321 17.15 -12.78 -6.93
N LEU A 322 16.67 -12.51 -8.14
CA LEU A 322 15.55 -11.59 -8.37
C LEU A 322 14.27 -12.06 -7.69
N SER A 323 14.01 -13.38 -7.70
CA SER A 323 12.89 -13.98 -7.00
C SER A 323 12.99 -13.73 -5.49
N ILE A 324 14.16 -13.93 -4.88
CA ILE A 324 14.34 -13.70 -3.44
C ILE A 324 14.10 -12.24 -3.09
N VAL A 325 14.76 -11.31 -3.79
CA VAL A 325 14.68 -9.88 -3.44
C VAL A 325 13.27 -9.33 -3.65
N THR A 326 12.54 -9.80 -4.67
CA THR A 326 11.15 -9.36 -4.90
C THR A 326 10.10 -10.12 -4.10
N ALA A 327 10.40 -11.33 -3.62
CA ALA A 327 9.45 -12.13 -2.84
C ALA A 327 9.16 -11.49 -1.48
N VAL A 328 10.13 -10.81 -0.87
CA VAL A 328 9.97 -10.18 0.45
C VAL A 328 8.88 -9.08 0.39
N PRO A 329 7.71 -9.28 1.02
CA PRO A 329 6.62 -8.30 0.95
C PRO A 329 6.99 -6.96 1.60
N MET A 330 7.78 -7.03 2.68
CA MET A 330 8.18 -5.89 3.51
C MET A 330 8.96 -4.82 2.73
N PHE A 331 9.74 -5.19 1.72
CA PHE A 331 10.50 -4.23 0.89
C PHE A 331 9.57 -3.29 0.13
N ALA A 332 8.63 -3.84 -0.64
CA ALA A 332 7.67 -3.03 -1.38
C ALA A 332 6.68 -2.33 -0.44
N TYR A 333 6.33 -2.94 0.68
CA TYR A 333 5.48 -2.32 1.70
C TYR A 333 6.15 -1.07 2.31
N GLY A 334 7.42 -1.18 2.72
CA GLY A 334 8.19 -0.05 3.22
C GLY A 334 8.44 1.01 2.15
N GLY A 335 8.71 0.58 0.90
CA GLY A 335 8.82 1.47 -0.25
C GLY A 335 7.54 2.24 -0.57
N ALA A 336 6.37 1.68 -0.27
CA ALA A 336 5.07 2.34 -0.44
C ALA A 336 4.69 3.30 0.68
N SER A 337 5.41 3.26 1.80
CA SER A 337 5.16 4.08 2.99
C SER A 337 6.12 5.26 3.11
N ILE A 338 5.78 6.21 3.97
CA ILE A 338 6.70 7.27 4.40
C ILE A 338 7.62 6.68 5.46
N SER A 339 8.86 6.36 5.09
CA SER A 339 9.87 5.79 5.99
C SER A 339 11.29 6.17 5.55
N ASN A 340 12.13 6.53 6.52
CA ASN A 340 13.56 6.79 6.32
C ASN A 340 14.37 5.54 5.93
N ASP A 341 13.78 4.35 6.04
CA ASP A 341 14.39 3.12 5.54
C ASP A 341 14.56 3.17 4.01
N THR A 342 13.71 3.89 3.28
CA THR A 342 13.83 4.05 1.81
C THR A 342 15.15 4.74 1.42
N LEU A 343 15.53 5.81 2.13
CA LEU A 343 16.81 6.50 1.95
C LEU A 343 17.98 5.64 2.44
N SER A 344 17.79 4.89 3.53
CA SER A 344 18.82 3.99 4.06
C SER A 344 19.15 2.87 3.08
N ILE A 345 18.14 2.28 2.43
CA ILE A 345 18.33 1.24 1.40
C ILE A 345 19.04 1.85 0.18
N LEU A 346 18.70 3.08 -0.23
CA LEU A 346 19.40 3.79 -1.30
C LEU A 346 20.87 4.01 -0.96
N ALA A 347 21.16 4.46 0.26
CA ALA A 347 22.52 4.66 0.75
C ALA A 347 23.35 3.38 0.70
N VAL A 348 22.79 2.27 1.20
CA VAL A 348 23.44 0.94 1.16
C VAL A 348 23.65 0.47 -0.28
N ALA A 349 22.70 0.71 -1.20
CA ALA A 349 22.87 0.35 -2.60
C ALA A 349 24.00 1.15 -3.28
N ILE A 350 24.07 2.46 -3.04
CA ILE A 350 25.15 3.33 -3.54
C ILE A 350 26.52 2.89 -2.98
N PHE A 351 26.59 2.65 -1.67
CA PHE A 351 27.80 2.13 -1.03
C PHE A 351 28.22 0.79 -1.64
N SER A 352 27.28 -0.15 -1.80
CA SER A 352 27.53 -1.48 -2.35
C SER A 352 28.05 -1.42 -3.79
N LEU A 353 27.55 -0.47 -4.59
CA LEU A 353 28.08 -0.23 -5.93
C LEU A 353 29.54 0.25 -5.89
N GLY A 354 29.85 1.23 -5.03
CA GLY A 354 31.23 1.69 -4.80
C GLY A 354 32.13 0.54 -4.32
N PHE A 355 31.65 -0.28 -3.39
CA PHE A 355 32.39 -1.42 -2.85
C PHE A 355 32.64 -2.50 -3.91
N MET A 356 31.65 -2.81 -4.74
CA MET A 356 31.82 -3.75 -5.87
C MET A 356 32.92 -3.27 -6.83
N ARG A 357 32.98 -1.96 -7.12
CA ARG A 357 34.03 -1.40 -7.98
C ARG A 357 35.40 -1.50 -7.33
N LEU A 358 35.49 -1.30 -6.02
CA LEU A 358 36.72 -1.53 -5.25
C LEU A 358 37.17 -3.00 -5.33
N LEU A 359 36.26 -3.96 -5.16
CA LEU A 359 36.57 -5.39 -5.32
C LEU A 359 37.05 -5.75 -6.73
N LYS A 360 36.55 -5.05 -7.76
CA LYS A 360 37.01 -5.15 -9.14
C LYS A 360 38.32 -4.40 -9.42
N ARG A 361 38.94 -3.81 -8.38
CA ARG A 361 40.17 -3.00 -8.46
C ARG A 361 40.03 -1.74 -9.33
N GLU A 362 38.82 -1.19 -9.44
CA GLU A 362 38.55 0.05 -10.17
C GLU A 362 38.73 1.27 -9.23
N TYR A 363 39.99 1.64 -8.95
CA TYR A 363 40.34 2.73 -8.02
C TYR A 363 40.23 4.13 -8.63
N SER A 364 39.02 4.54 -8.98
CA SER A 364 38.75 5.87 -9.55
C SER A 364 38.18 6.84 -8.52
N PHE A 365 38.28 8.15 -8.77
CA PHE A 365 37.58 9.17 -7.96
C PHE A 365 36.09 8.85 -7.79
N SER A 366 35.43 8.38 -8.86
CA SER A 366 34.01 8.00 -8.81
C SER A 366 33.74 6.83 -7.85
N THR A 367 34.67 5.90 -7.68
CA THR A 367 34.54 4.78 -6.74
C THR A 367 34.56 5.28 -5.30
N TYR A 368 35.52 6.13 -4.96
CA TYR A 368 35.61 6.73 -3.62
C TYR A 368 34.44 7.67 -3.33
N LEU A 369 33.95 8.40 -4.35
CA LEU A 369 32.78 9.25 -4.23
C LEU A 369 31.52 8.44 -3.91
N LEU A 370 31.29 7.31 -4.59
CA LEU A 370 30.16 6.42 -4.29
C LEU A 370 30.23 5.87 -2.87
N LEU A 371 31.42 5.46 -2.40
CA LEU A 371 31.62 5.01 -1.02
C LEU A 371 31.30 6.13 -0.02
N ALA A 372 31.85 7.33 -0.23
CA ALA A 372 31.65 8.46 0.65
C ALA A 372 30.17 8.89 0.71
N ILE A 373 29.51 9.02 -0.45
CA ILE A 373 28.08 9.35 -0.53
C ILE A 373 27.24 8.27 0.16
N GLY A 374 27.51 6.99 -0.10
CA GLY A 374 26.77 5.90 0.54
C GLY A 374 26.89 5.91 2.06
N ILE A 375 28.09 6.16 2.60
CA ILE A 375 28.30 6.27 4.06
C ILE A 375 27.59 7.50 4.63
N LEU A 376 27.74 8.66 3.99
CA LEU A 376 27.11 9.91 4.45
C LEU A 376 25.58 9.79 4.44
N LEU A 377 25.01 9.29 3.35
CA LEU A 377 23.56 9.08 3.26
C LEU A 377 23.06 8.10 4.32
N ALA A 378 23.80 7.01 4.60
CA ALA A 378 23.41 6.04 5.61
C ALA A 378 23.45 6.67 7.01
N TYR A 379 24.51 7.42 7.33
CA TYR A 379 24.67 8.10 8.61
C TYR A 379 23.60 9.16 8.85
N PHE A 380 23.15 9.86 7.80
CA PHE A 380 22.13 10.90 7.90
C PHE A 380 20.70 10.41 7.61
N SER A 381 20.51 9.13 7.25
CA SER A 381 19.18 8.56 7.08
C SER A 381 18.67 7.90 8.36
N LYS A 382 19.55 7.34 9.19
CA LYS A 382 19.20 6.58 10.38
C LYS A 382 20.35 6.56 11.37
#